data_AF-A0AAE0EIZ3-F1
#
_entry.id   AF-A0AAE0EIZ3-F1
#
_cell.length_a   1.000
_cell.length_b   1.000
_cell.length_c   1.000
_cell.angle_alpha   90.00
_cell.angle_beta   90.00
_cell.angle_gamma   90.00
#
_symmetry.space_group_name_H-M   'P 1'
#
loop_
_entity.id
_entity.type
_entity.pdbx_description
1 polymer ?
#
loop_
_entity_poly.entity_id
_entity_poly.type
_entity_poly.pdbx_seq_one_letter_code
_entity_poly.pdbx_strand_id
1 'polypeptide(L)'
;MFKDKSTLKRAVGLYAFAKRFEYTVSLSSNTRFTLECTQRCYGWVLQAWKSNRGTYWHLKSFVNKHTCDKNDNYNIEFKCVSACVIGDLFASKFS
;
A
#
# COMPACT_ATOMS: atom_id res chain seq x y z
N MET A 1 13.16 -5.15 0.52
CA MET A 1 12.60 -6.43 -0.01
C MET A 1 11.63 -6.99 1.02
N PHE A 2 10.64 -7.79 0.62
CA PHE A 2 9.62 -8.34 1.51
C PHE A 2 9.62 -9.86 1.41
N LYS A 3 9.55 -10.57 2.55
CA LYS A 3 9.57 -12.04 2.58
C LYS A 3 8.42 -12.68 1.77
N ASP A 4 7.25 -12.08 1.82
CA ASP A 4 6.05 -12.55 1.15
C ASP A 4 5.13 -11.37 0.77
N LYS A 5 4.09 -11.67 -0.01
CA LYS A 5 3.11 -10.69 -0.48
C LYS A 5 2.32 -10.08 0.69
N SER A 6 2.09 -10.83 1.75
CA SER A 6 1.34 -10.37 2.93
C SER A 6 2.11 -9.29 3.69
N THR A 7 3.42 -9.48 3.84
CA THR A 7 4.35 -8.51 4.46
C THR A 7 4.42 -7.23 3.63
N LEU A 8 4.46 -7.36 2.29
CA LEU A 8 4.36 -6.22 1.38
C LEU A 8 3.02 -5.47 1.57
N LYS A 9 1.88 -6.18 1.56
CA LYS A 9 0.56 -5.56 1.76
C LYS A 9 0.47 -4.81 3.07
N ARG A 10 0.97 -5.41 4.15
CA ARG A 10 1.03 -4.79 5.49
C ARG A 10 1.85 -3.50 5.48
N ALA A 11 3.04 -3.53 4.90
CA ALA A 11 3.90 -2.34 4.80
C ALA A 11 3.25 -1.21 3.97
N VAL A 12 2.58 -1.54 2.87
CA VAL A 12 1.87 -0.54 2.07
C VAL A 12 0.65 0.01 2.80
N GLY A 13 -0.10 -0.82 3.53
CA GLY A 13 -1.22 -0.36 4.34
C GLY A 13 -0.79 0.62 5.44
N LEU A 14 0.30 0.33 6.16
CA LEU A 14 0.90 1.26 7.13
C LEU A 14 1.36 2.56 6.46
N TYR A 15 1.99 2.47 5.29
CA TYR A 15 2.42 3.62 4.52
C TYR A 15 1.25 4.51 4.10
N ALA A 16 0.19 3.93 3.55
CA ALA A 16 -1.00 4.65 3.10
C ALA A 16 -1.73 5.32 4.27
N PHE A 17 -1.83 4.64 5.41
CA PHE A 17 -2.36 5.21 6.63
C PHE A 17 -1.56 6.43 7.10
N ALA A 18 -0.23 6.29 7.21
CA ALA A 18 0.66 7.38 7.65
C ALA A 18 0.63 8.58 6.70
N LYS A 19 0.42 8.34 5.40
CA LYS A 19 0.33 9.37 4.36
C LYS A 19 -1.09 9.84 4.09
N ARG A 20 -2.09 9.31 4.80
CA ARG A 20 -3.50 9.70 4.73
C ARG A 20 -4.04 9.64 3.29
N PHE A 21 -3.93 8.50 2.63
CA PHE A 21 -4.54 8.29 1.32
C PHE A 21 -5.09 6.88 1.14
N GLU A 22 -5.94 6.71 0.14
CA GLU A 22 -6.54 5.44 -0.27
C GLU A 22 -5.91 4.90 -1.55
N TYR A 23 -5.76 3.58 -1.62
CA TYR A 23 -5.36 2.89 -2.84
C TYR A 23 -6.31 1.75 -3.20
N THR A 24 -6.33 1.41 -4.48
CA THR A 24 -6.98 0.22 -5.02
C THR A 24 -5.94 -0.76 -5.57
N VAL A 25 -6.32 -2.03 -5.62
CA VAL A 25 -5.50 -3.08 -6.22
C VAL A 25 -5.87 -3.19 -7.70
N SER A 26 -5.03 -2.67 -8.60
CA SER A 26 -5.27 -2.78 -10.05
C SER A 26 -4.81 -4.12 -10.62
N LEU A 27 -3.80 -4.76 -10.00
CA LEU A 27 -3.35 -6.10 -10.37
C LEU A 27 -2.92 -6.89 -9.15
N SER A 28 -3.37 -8.14 -9.03
CA SER A 28 -2.91 -9.05 -7.99
C SER A 28 -2.84 -10.47 -8.50
N SER A 29 -1.61 -10.97 -8.66
CA SER A 29 -1.32 -12.37 -9.02
C SER A 29 -0.28 -12.98 -8.08
N ASN A 30 0.11 -14.22 -8.36
CA ASN A 30 1.19 -14.91 -7.63
C ASN A 30 2.59 -14.34 -7.92
N THR A 31 2.74 -13.52 -8.97
CA THR A 31 4.03 -12.98 -9.41
C THR A 31 4.06 -11.46 -9.49
N ARG A 32 2.90 -10.80 -9.54
CA ARG A 32 2.79 -9.34 -9.66
C ARG A 32 1.75 -8.78 -8.70
N PHE A 33 1.98 -7.57 -8.25
CA PHE A 33 1.08 -6.82 -7.41
C PHE A 33 1.21 -5.34 -7.75
N THR A 34 0.12 -4.73 -8.20
CA THR A 34 0.05 -3.31 -8.56
C THR A 34 -1.04 -2.63 -7.77
N LEU A 35 -0.70 -1.46 -7.24
CA LEU A 35 -1.58 -0.57 -6.50
C LEU A 35 -1.57 0.80 -7.15
N GLU A 36 -2.73 1.44 -7.13
CA GLU A 36 -2.95 2.78 -7.69
C GLU A 36 -3.78 3.61 -6.73
N CYS A 37 -3.62 4.93 -6.79
CA CYS A 37 -4.42 5.87 -6.00
C CYS A 37 -5.91 5.74 -6.35
N THR A 38 -6.80 5.62 -5.36
CA THR A 38 -8.24 5.44 -5.62
C THR A 38 -8.86 6.64 -6.35
N GLN A 39 -8.37 7.85 -6.10
CA GLN A 39 -8.92 9.05 -6.75
C GLN A 39 -8.39 9.27 -8.18
N ARG A 40 -7.75 8.26 -8.82
CA ARG A 40 -7.08 8.40 -10.14
C ARG A 40 -6.17 9.63 -10.21
N CYS A 41 -5.57 9.94 -9.08
CA CYS A 41 -4.52 10.94 -8.90
C CYS A 41 -3.39 10.60 -9.86
N TYR A 42 -3.00 11.52 -10.74
CA TYR A 42 -1.87 11.26 -11.62
C TYR A 42 -0.61 11.12 -10.77
N GLY A 43 -0.07 9.90 -10.70
CA GLY A 43 1.32 9.66 -10.27
C GLY A 43 1.55 8.82 -9.03
N TRP A 44 0.54 8.34 -8.28
CA TRP A 44 0.83 7.33 -7.25
C TRP A 44 0.56 5.94 -7.77
N VAL A 45 1.64 5.19 -7.95
CA VAL A 45 1.63 3.80 -8.41
C VAL A 45 2.70 3.02 -7.67
N LEU A 46 2.34 1.86 -7.15
CA LEU A 46 3.27 0.89 -6.61
C LEU A 46 3.15 -0.40 -7.41
N GLN A 47 4.26 -0.83 -8.01
CA GLN A 47 4.38 -2.12 -8.66
C GLN A 47 5.38 -2.97 -7.90
N ALA A 48 5.01 -4.20 -7.60
CA ALA A 48 5.86 -5.16 -6.91
C ALA A 48 5.81 -6.52 -7.58
N TRP A 49 6.97 -7.13 -7.74
CA TRP A 49 7.12 -8.41 -8.41
C TRP A 49 7.70 -9.45 -7.44
N LYS A 50 7.30 -10.70 -7.63
CA LYS A 50 7.95 -11.84 -6.98
C LYS A 50 9.28 -12.09 -7.71
N SER A 51 10.34 -12.31 -6.94
CA SER A 51 11.65 -12.71 -7.48
C SER A 51 11.55 -13.96 -8.35
N ASN A 52 12.46 -14.12 -9.31
CA ASN A 52 12.46 -15.26 -10.23
C ASN A 52 12.53 -16.61 -9.52
N ARG A 53 13.21 -16.68 -8.37
CA ARG A 53 13.31 -17.88 -7.52
C ARG A 53 12.14 -18.02 -6.54
N GLY A 54 11.20 -17.08 -6.53
CA GLY A 54 10.01 -17.11 -5.69
C GLY A 54 10.24 -16.79 -4.20
N THR A 55 11.46 -16.43 -3.80
CA THR A 55 11.89 -16.35 -2.40
C THR A 55 11.47 -15.07 -1.68
N TYR A 56 11.34 -13.97 -2.43
CA TYR A 56 10.92 -12.68 -1.90
C TYR A 56 10.14 -11.85 -2.93
N TRP A 57 9.49 -10.80 -2.46
CA TRP A 57 8.86 -9.74 -3.24
C TRP A 57 9.70 -8.46 -3.18
N HIS A 58 9.76 -7.72 -4.27
CA HIS A 58 10.46 -6.44 -4.35
C HIS A 58 9.62 -5.40 -5.09
N LEU A 59 9.85 -4.12 -4.78
CA LEU A 59 9.25 -3.03 -5.54
C LEU A 59 9.95 -2.97 -6.90
N LYS A 60 9.17 -3.05 -7.97
CA LYS A 60 9.62 -2.84 -9.35
C LYS A 60 9.55 -1.36 -9.72
N SER A 61 8.50 -0.67 -9.29
CA SER A 61 8.32 0.76 -9.48
C SER A 61 7.57 1.33 -8.28
N PHE A 62 7.95 2.54 -7.88
CA PHE A 62 7.26 3.30 -6.85
C PHE A 62 7.27 4.77 -7.23
N VAL A 63 6.17 5.23 -7.81
CA VAL A 63 5.96 6.65 -8.10
C VAL A 63 5.20 7.22 -6.92
N ASN A 64 5.84 8.15 -6.20
CA ASN A 64 5.30 8.74 -4.99
C ASN A 64 4.81 10.18 -5.22
N LYS A 65 4.02 10.38 -6.28
CA LYS A 65 3.47 11.68 -6.61
C LYS A 65 1.96 11.63 -6.46
N HIS A 66 1.44 12.37 -5.49
CA HIS A 66 0.00 12.55 -5.31
C HIS A 66 -0.38 13.93 -5.82
N THR A 67 -1.25 13.98 -6.84
CA THR A 67 -1.92 15.21 -7.26
C THR A 67 -3.34 15.31 -6.69
N CYS A 68 -3.80 14.30 -5.95
CA CYS A 68 -5.05 14.43 -5.21
C CYS A 68 -4.86 15.50 -4.14
N ASP A 69 -5.80 16.44 -4.08
CA ASP A 69 -5.78 17.50 -3.09
C ASP A 69 -5.71 16.89 -1.70
N LYS A 70 -4.72 17.33 -0.91
CA LYS A 70 -4.66 17.09 0.54
C LYS A 70 -5.69 17.97 1.27
N ASN A 71 -6.88 18.16 0.68
CA ASN A 71 -7.92 18.91 1.35
C ASN A 71 -8.40 18.08 2.54
N ASP A 72 -8.33 18.69 3.73
CA ASP A 72 -8.69 18.11 5.03
C ASP A 72 -10.15 17.62 5.11
N ASN A 73 -10.95 17.87 4.06
CA ASN A 73 -12.36 17.50 3.94
C ASN A 73 -12.59 16.19 3.15
N TYR A 74 -11.55 15.48 2.69
CA TYR A 74 -11.77 14.16 2.12
C TYR A 74 -12.04 13.16 3.25
N ASN A 75 -13.24 12.57 3.26
CA ASN A 75 -13.60 11.44 4.12
C ASN A 75 -12.74 10.23 3.73
N ILE A 76 -11.50 10.17 4.24
CA ILE A 76 -10.64 9.01 4.12
C ILE A 76 -11.23 7.95 5.05
N GLU A 77 -11.93 6.98 4.46
CA GLU A 77 -12.56 5.88 5.20
C GLU A 77 -11.57 4.75 5.56
N PHE A 78 -10.29 4.91 5.20
CA PHE A 78 -9.20 3.93 5.34
C PHE A 78 -9.60 2.50 4.92
N LYS A 79 -10.39 2.37 3.85
CA LYS A 79 -10.85 1.08 3.30
C LYS A 79 -9.69 0.18 2.87
N CYS A 80 -8.56 0.76 2.48
CA CYS A 80 -7.36 -0.01 2.14
C CYS A 80 -6.60 -0.58 3.36
N VAL A 81 -6.97 -0.21 4.59
CA VAL A 81 -6.30 -0.63 5.82
C VAL A 81 -6.88 -1.97 6.29
N SER A 82 -6.04 -3.01 6.29
CA SER A 82 -6.42 -4.34 6.77
C SER A 82 -6.43 -4.43 8.30
N ALA A 83 -7.18 -5.40 8.85
CA ALA A 83 -7.19 -5.69 10.29
C ALA A 83 -5.79 -5.93 10.90
N CYS A 84 -4.87 -6.53 10.13
CA CYS A 84 -3.48 -6.70 10.56
C CYS A 84 -2.78 -5.35 10.79
N VAL A 85 -3.03 -4.36 9.92
CA VAL A 85 -2.46 -3.01 10.05
C VAL A 85 -3.08 -2.28 11.25
N ILE A 86 -4.39 -2.46 11.48
CA ILE A 86 -5.06 -1.93 12.68
C ILE A 86 -4.41 -2.52 13.94
N GLY A 87 -4.22 -3.84 13.99
CA GLY A 87 -3.56 -4.53 15.10
C GLY A 87 -2.17 -3.95 15.42
N ASP A 88 -1.38 -3.65 14.39
CA ASP A 88 -0.07 -3.02 14.56
C ASP A 88 -0.14 -1.62 15.16
N LEU A 89 -1.07 -0.80 14.66
CA LEU A 89 -1.26 0.56 15.14
C LEU A 89 -1.68 0.56 16.61
N PHE A 90 -2.54 -0.37 17.01
CA PHE A 90 -2.90 -0.57 18.42
C PHE A 90 -1.72 -1.05 19.24
N ALA A 91 -0.99 -2.07 18.79
CA ALA A 91 0.18 -2.58 19.52
C ALA A 91 1.23 -1.48 19.77
N SER A 92 1.49 -0.62 18.78
CA SER A 92 2.43 0.50 18.93
C SER A 92 2.00 1.59 19.92
N LYS A 93 0.71 1.66 20.28
CA LYS A 93 0.20 2.65 21.25
C LYS A 93 0.33 2.18 22.70
N PHE A 94 0.48 0.88 22.93
CA PHE A 94 0.53 0.25 24.26
C PHE A 94 1.86 -0.45 24.53
N SER A 95 2.88 -0.21 23.69
CA SER A 95 4.25 -0.69 23.82
C SER A 95 5.18 0.34 24.44
#